data_AF-A0A2E4CBM3-F1
#
_entry.id   AF-A0A2E4CBM3-F1
#
_cell.length_a   1.000
_cell.length_b   1.000
_cell.length_c   1.000
_cell.angle_alpha   90.00
_cell.angle_beta   90.00
_cell.angle_gamma   90.00
#
_symmetry.space_group_name_H-M   'P 1'
#
loop_
_entity.id
_entity.type
_entity.pdbx_description
1 polymer ?
#
loop_
_entity_poly.entity_id
_entity_poly.type
_entity_poly.pdbx_seq_one_letter_code
_entity_poly.pdbx_strand_id
1 'polypeptide(L)'
;MDPRDFDFALRSGIGAPGNTEGPVDWNHAMTMMAISSVFLEKASQDAAEYARHANRPVYGKDIVMALKYNALPQTGFWSTENLQTKVAEWRTRLQEMMDESSSDEEGSEPEAAVEEEGEWEQVIADSPIVCGMNAAEDLFAQWQPSSEVDMIVHRAITRSANAL
;
A
#
# COMPACT_ATOMS: atom_id res chain seq x y z
N MET A 1 17.08 -14.22 -6.64
CA MET A 1 16.81 -13.55 -5.36
C MET A 1 15.30 -13.43 -5.25
N ASP A 2 14.70 -13.94 -4.19
CA ASP A 2 13.26 -13.80 -3.98
C ASP A 2 12.99 -12.32 -3.64
N PRO A 3 12.06 -11.62 -4.31
CA PRO A 3 11.69 -10.26 -3.92
C PRO A 3 11.09 -10.17 -2.50
N ARG A 4 10.86 -11.32 -1.84
CA ARG A 4 10.45 -11.44 -0.44
C ARG A 4 11.63 -11.65 0.54
N ASP A 5 12.87 -11.81 0.05
CA ASP A 5 14.10 -11.95 0.87
C ASP A 5 14.56 -10.61 1.47
N PHE A 6 13.65 -9.66 1.69
CA PHE A 6 13.94 -8.57 2.60
C PHE A 6 13.94 -9.16 4.02
N ASP A 7 15.07 -9.06 4.72
CA ASP A 7 15.21 -9.53 6.10
C ASP A 7 14.34 -8.64 7.03
N PHE A 8 13.03 -8.92 7.03
CA PHE A 8 12.01 -8.21 7.79
C PHE A 8 11.95 -8.75 9.22
N ALA A 9 12.98 -8.49 10.00
CA ALA A 9 12.83 -8.50 11.44
C ALA A 9 12.07 -7.22 11.86
N LEU A 10 10.75 -7.18 11.62
CA LEU A 10 9.88 -6.17 12.24
C LEU A 10 9.91 -6.40 13.75
N ARG A 11 10.80 -5.70 14.44
CA ARG A 11 10.75 -5.61 15.89
C ARG A 11 9.50 -4.82 16.24
N SER A 12 8.37 -5.51 16.37
CA SER A 12 7.22 -4.89 17.01
C SER A 12 7.68 -4.41 18.38
N GLY A 13 7.50 -3.12 18.68
CA GLY A 13 7.76 -2.56 20.01
C GLY A 13 6.86 -3.15 21.10
N ILE A 14 6.04 -4.16 20.79
CA ILE A 14 5.26 -4.93 21.74
C ILE A 14 6.22 -5.96 22.36
N GLY A 15 7.12 -5.47 23.21
CA GLY A 15 8.11 -6.27 23.89
C GLY A 15 7.46 -7.40 24.68
N ALA A 16 7.92 -8.63 24.43
CA ALA A 16 7.86 -9.66 25.45
C ALA A 16 8.49 -9.10 26.74
N PRO A 17 7.92 -9.39 27.93
CA PRO A 17 8.41 -8.83 29.19
C PRO A 17 9.89 -9.18 29.36
N GLY A 18 10.76 -8.17 29.28
CA GLY A 18 12.23 -8.32 29.36
C GLY A 18 13.02 -7.81 28.16
N ASN A 19 12.39 -7.51 27.02
CA ASN A 19 13.06 -6.81 25.92
C ASN A 19 13.02 -5.30 26.17
N THR A 20 14.15 -4.72 26.61
CA THR A 20 14.37 -3.28 26.56
C THR A 20 14.28 -2.83 25.10
N GLU A 21 13.38 -1.90 24.80
CA GLU A 21 13.24 -1.28 23.48
C GLU A 21 14.62 -0.81 23.01
N GLY A 22 15.17 -1.51 22.01
CA GLY A 22 16.37 -1.05 21.34
C GLY A 22 16.06 0.24 20.57
N PRO A 23 17.06 1.09 20.32
CA PRO A 23 16.86 2.28 19.48
C PRO A 23 16.29 1.87 18.12
N VAL A 24 15.37 2.68 17.59
CA VAL A 24 14.80 2.48 16.25
C VAL A 24 15.93 2.48 15.23
N ASP A 25 16.03 1.42 14.43
CA ASP A 25 16.91 1.40 13.28
C ASP A 25 16.28 2.25 12.16
N TRP A 26 16.73 3.50 12.04
CA TRP A 26 16.23 4.44 11.05
C TRP A 26 16.49 3.99 9.60
N ASN A 27 17.53 3.19 9.34
CA ASN A 27 17.75 2.64 8.00
C ASN A 27 16.66 1.62 7.66
N HIS A 28 16.30 0.79 8.64
CA HIS A 28 15.18 -0.15 8.49
C HIS A 28 13.84 0.58 8.35
N ALA A 29 13.58 1.60 9.19
CA ALA A 29 12.37 2.41 9.09
C ALA A 29 12.24 3.12 7.73
N MET A 30 13.30 3.74 7.21
CA MET A 30 13.31 4.34 5.88
C MET A 30 13.03 3.31 4.78
N THR A 31 13.59 2.11 4.89
CA THR A 31 13.33 1.04 3.92
C THR A 31 11.86 0.62 3.95
N MET A 32 11.27 0.49 5.15
CA MET A 32 9.84 0.20 5.31
C MET A 32 8.95 1.29 4.73
N MET A 33 9.31 2.56 4.96
CA MET A 33 8.58 3.69 4.39
C MET A 33 8.67 3.68 2.86
N ALA A 34 9.86 3.46 2.29
CA ALA A 34 10.03 3.38 0.85
C ALA A 34 9.21 2.25 0.22
N ILE A 35 9.22 1.06 0.82
CA ILE A 35 8.40 -0.08 0.36
C ILE A 35 6.91 0.27 0.44
N SER A 36 6.47 0.88 1.55
CA SER A 36 5.08 1.31 1.74
C SER A 36 4.66 2.36 0.71
N SER A 37 5.54 3.31 0.38
CA SER A 37 5.29 4.32 -0.64
C SER A 37 5.12 3.69 -2.04
N VAL A 38 6.00 2.77 -2.43
CA VAL A 38 5.86 2.06 -3.72
C VAL A 38 4.57 1.25 -3.75
N PHE A 39 4.21 0.60 -2.64
CA PHE A 39 2.98 -0.19 -2.53
C PHE A 39 1.74 0.68 -2.69
N LEU A 40 1.66 1.80 -1.96
CA LEU A 40 0.54 2.73 -2.03
C LEU A 40 0.46 3.43 -3.38
N GLU A 41 1.59 3.79 -3.97
CA GLU A 41 1.66 4.36 -5.32
C GLU A 41 1.08 3.38 -6.33
N LYS A 42 1.49 2.11 -6.28
CA LYS A 42 1.00 1.07 -7.19
C LYS A 42 -0.50 0.81 -7.00
N ALA A 43 -0.96 0.69 -5.76
CA ALA A 43 -2.38 0.53 -5.46
C ALA A 43 -3.21 1.73 -5.95
N SER A 44 -2.70 2.96 -5.83
CA SER A 44 -3.38 4.15 -6.33
C SER A 44 -3.46 4.17 -7.86
N GLN A 45 -2.38 3.77 -8.54
CA GLN A 45 -2.36 3.64 -10.00
C GLN A 45 -3.38 2.60 -10.49
N ASP A 46 -3.44 1.44 -9.84
CA ASP A 46 -4.36 0.36 -10.19
C ASP A 46 -5.83 0.76 -9.91
N ALA A 47 -6.10 1.45 -8.80
CA ALA A 47 -7.42 2.00 -8.50
C ALA A 47 -7.86 3.04 -9.55
N ALA A 48 -6.95 3.93 -9.97
CA ALA A 48 -7.22 4.90 -11.02
C ALA A 48 -7.49 4.23 -12.37
N GLU A 49 -6.74 3.19 -12.72
CA GLU A 49 -6.98 2.42 -13.94
C GLU A 49 -8.33 1.71 -13.91
N TYR A 50 -8.70 1.11 -12.78
CA TYR A 50 -10.00 0.47 -12.58
C TYR A 50 -11.16 1.47 -12.70
N ALA A 51 -11.08 2.61 -12.03
CA ALA A 51 -12.09 3.68 -12.12
C ALA A 51 -12.18 4.27 -13.53
N ARG A 52 -11.07 4.36 -14.26
CA ARG A 52 -11.05 4.77 -15.67
C ARG A 52 -11.84 3.79 -16.55
N HIS A 53 -11.76 2.48 -16.29
CA HIS A 53 -12.58 1.50 -17.00
C HIS A 53 -14.08 1.63 -16.68
N ALA A 54 -14.43 2.14 -15.50
CA ALA A 54 -15.79 2.48 -15.10
C ALA A 54 -16.27 3.86 -15.60
N ASN A 55 -15.40 4.68 -16.20
CA ASN A 55 -15.68 6.06 -16.58
C ASN A 55 -16.26 6.92 -15.42
N ARG A 56 -15.68 6.77 -14.22
CA ARG A 56 -16.06 7.51 -13.01
C ARG A 56 -14.80 7.96 -12.23
N PRO A 57 -14.92 8.90 -11.28
CA PRO A 57 -13.83 9.20 -10.36
C PRO A 57 -13.46 7.99 -9.49
N VAL A 58 -12.26 8.03 -8.93
CA VAL A 58 -11.77 7.00 -8.00
C VAL A 58 -12.56 7.08 -6.71
N TYR A 59 -13.19 5.98 -6.31
CA TYR A 59 -13.89 5.86 -5.03
C TYR A 59 -13.04 5.08 -4.04
N GLY A 60 -13.35 5.22 -2.74
CA GLY A 60 -12.64 4.49 -1.69
C GLY A 60 -12.63 2.97 -1.91
N LYS A 61 -13.72 2.42 -2.48
CA LYS A 61 -13.81 0.99 -2.81
C LYS A 61 -12.79 0.53 -3.85
N ASP A 62 -12.44 1.38 -4.83
CA ASP A 62 -11.40 1.05 -5.83
C ASP A 62 -10.03 0.93 -5.18
N ILE A 63 -9.75 1.85 -4.26
CA ILE A 63 -8.50 1.85 -3.48
C ILE A 63 -8.43 0.57 -2.65
N VAL A 64 -9.52 0.20 -1.96
CA VAL A 64 -9.55 -1.06 -1.18
C VAL A 64 -9.33 -2.28 -2.07
N MET A 65 -9.99 -2.35 -3.23
CA MET A 65 -9.79 -3.47 -4.17
C MET A 65 -8.35 -3.52 -4.68
N ALA A 66 -7.76 -2.37 -5.00
CA ALA A 66 -6.38 -2.29 -5.45
C ALA A 66 -5.39 -2.67 -4.34
N LEU A 67 -5.65 -2.28 -3.08
CA LEU A 67 -4.86 -2.68 -1.92
C LEU A 67 -4.89 -4.21 -1.74
N LYS A 68 -6.07 -4.82 -1.82
CA LYS A 68 -6.22 -6.29 -1.74
C LYS A 68 -5.47 -6.98 -2.87
N TYR A 69 -5.64 -6.50 -4.10
CA TYR A 69 -4.96 -7.02 -5.28
C TYR A 69 -3.44 -6.94 -5.17
N ASN A 70 -2.91 -5.83 -4.65
CA ASN A 70 -1.47 -5.63 -4.50
C ASN A 70 -0.88 -6.37 -3.30
N ALA A 71 -1.67 -6.63 -2.24
CA ALA A 71 -1.19 -7.38 -1.08
C ALA A 71 -0.96 -8.86 -1.35
N LEU A 72 -1.78 -9.45 -2.24
CA LEU A 72 -1.71 -10.86 -2.59
C LEU A 72 -0.36 -11.21 -3.26
N PRO A 73 0.40 -12.21 -2.75
CA PRO A 73 1.76 -12.53 -3.23
C PRO A 73 1.91 -12.82 -4.72
N GLN A 74 0.83 -13.29 -5.35
CA GLN A 74 0.80 -13.71 -6.75
C GLN A 74 0.39 -12.61 -7.73
N THR A 75 0.20 -11.37 -7.27
CA THR A 75 -0.41 -10.29 -8.07
C THR A 75 0.25 -8.92 -7.84
N GLY A 76 -0.08 -7.98 -8.73
CA GLY A 76 0.16 -6.54 -8.56
C GLY A 76 1.59 -6.19 -8.15
N PHE A 77 1.73 -5.71 -6.91
CA PHE A 77 2.96 -5.18 -6.33
C PHE A 77 4.15 -6.15 -6.44
N TRP A 78 3.97 -7.42 -6.10
CA TRP A 78 5.05 -8.41 -6.09
C TRP A 78 5.52 -8.80 -7.49
N SER A 79 4.68 -8.57 -8.49
CA SER A 79 5.01 -8.73 -9.91
C SER A 79 5.58 -7.47 -10.57
N THR A 80 5.78 -6.39 -9.80
CA THR A 80 6.30 -5.13 -10.33
C THR A 80 7.73 -5.28 -10.82
N GLU A 81 7.95 -4.97 -12.09
CA GLU A 81 9.30 -4.90 -12.66
C GLU A 81 10.14 -3.86 -11.93
N ASN A 82 11.41 -4.21 -11.67
CA ASN A 82 12.38 -3.33 -11.03
C ASN A 82 11.95 -2.82 -9.64
N LEU A 83 11.20 -3.61 -8.87
CA LEU A 83 10.73 -3.23 -7.53
C LEU A 83 11.86 -2.73 -6.62
N GLN A 84 13.02 -3.38 -6.64
CA GLN A 84 14.19 -2.96 -5.85
C GLN A 84 14.69 -1.56 -6.24
N THR A 85 14.68 -1.23 -7.53
CA THR A 85 15.05 0.10 -8.03
C THR A 85 14.04 1.14 -7.55
N LYS A 86 12.74 0.87 -7.68
CA LYS A 86 11.69 1.78 -7.20
C LYS A 86 11.77 2.05 -5.70
N VAL A 87 12.08 1.02 -4.90
CA VAL A 87 12.29 1.17 -3.45
C VAL A 87 13.53 2.04 -3.18
N ALA A 88 14.62 1.86 -3.93
CA ALA A 88 15.81 2.69 -3.79
C ALA A 88 15.53 4.16 -4.15
N GLU A 89 14.79 4.42 -5.23
CA GLU A 89 14.37 5.76 -5.64
C GLU A 89 13.52 6.44 -4.55
N TRP A 90 12.51 5.73 -4.02
CA TRP A 90 11.70 6.26 -2.92
C TRP A 90 12.51 6.52 -1.66
N ARG A 91 13.50 5.67 -1.36
CA ARG A 91 14.38 5.88 -0.22
C ARG A 91 15.21 7.16 -0.37
N THR A 92 15.77 7.41 -1.56
CA THR A 92 16.47 8.67 -1.87
C THR A 92 15.53 9.86 -1.71
N ARG A 93 14.33 9.78 -2.28
CA ARG A 93 13.33 10.85 -2.21
C ARG A 93 12.91 11.17 -0.76
N LEU A 94 12.73 10.15 0.07
CA LEU A 94 12.39 10.32 1.48
C LEU A 94 13.54 10.97 2.27
N GLN A 95 14.79 10.59 1.97
CA GLN A 95 15.97 11.23 2.56
C GLN A 95 16.04 12.72 2.18
N GLU A 96 15.85 13.04 0.90
CA GLU A 96 15.80 14.43 0.41
C GLU A 96 14.71 15.24 1.12
N MET A 97 13.49 14.69 1.24
CA MET A 97 12.41 15.37 1.97
C MET A 97 12.77 15.63 3.44
N MET A 98 13.42 14.68 4.12
CA MET A 98 13.83 14.85 5.52
C MET A 98 14.92 15.91 5.68
N ASP A 99 15.84 15.99 4.72
CA ASP A 99 16.91 16.98 4.71
C ASP A 99 16.39 18.39 4.34
N GLU A 100 15.33 18.47 3.53
CA GLU A 100 14.67 19.72 3.10
C GLU A 100 13.59 20.23 4.07
N SER A 101 13.07 19.38 4.97
CA SER A 101 12.00 19.73 5.95
C SER A 101 12.44 20.69 7.06
N SER A 102 13.57 21.39 6.88
CA SER A 102 14.04 22.46 7.77
C SER A 102 13.52 23.85 7.35
N SER A 103 12.58 23.93 6.39
CA SER A 103 11.91 25.16 5.98
C SER A 103 10.41 25.07 6.21
N ASP A 104 9.96 25.82 7.21
CA ASP A 104 8.58 25.95 7.68
C ASP A 104 7.75 26.76 6.67
N GLU A 105 6.82 26.09 5.96
CA GLU A 105 5.72 26.76 5.26
C GLU A 105 4.39 26.09 5.64
N GLU A 106 3.64 26.75 6.52
CA GLU A 106 2.23 26.48 6.79
C GLU A 106 1.40 26.77 5.53
N GLY A 107 1.27 25.78 4.66
CA GLY A 107 0.31 25.77 3.57
C GLY A 107 -1.06 25.36 4.10
N SER A 108 -1.99 26.32 4.19
CA SER A 108 -3.40 26.04 4.44
C SER A 108 -3.94 25.14 3.33
N GLU A 109 -4.22 23.87 3.66
CA GLU A 109 -4.82 22.93 2.71
C GLU A 109 -6.22 23.43 2.31
N PRO A 110 -6.54 23.51 1.01
CA PRO A 110 -7.90 23.80 0.59
C PRO A 110 -8.79 22.62 0.99
N GLU A 111 -9.89 22.89 1.69
CA GLU A 111 -10.92 21.89 1.97
C GLU A 111 -11.40 21.29 0.64
N ALA A 112 -11.03 20.03 0.41
CA ALA A 112 -11.48 19.28 -0.76
C ALA A 112 -12.99 19.18 -0.69
N ALA A 113 -13.67 19.76 -1.68
CA ALA A 113 -15.10 19.60 -1.85
C ALA A 113 -15.40 18.10 -1.94
N VAL A 114 -16.17 17.61 -0.97
CA VAL A 114 -16.65 16.22 -0.96
C VAL A 114 -17.64 16.09 -2.10
N GLU A 115 -17.18 15.62 -3.26
CA GLU A 115 -18.08 15.21 -4.34
C GLU A 115 -18.91 14.02 -3.84
N GLU A 116 -20.21 14.08 -4.05
CA GLU A 116 -21.13 12.99 -3.72
C GLU A 116 -20.67 11.74 -4.49
N GLU A 117 -20.15 10.74 -3.77
CA GLU A 117 -19.79 9.46 -4.40
C GLU A 117 -21.07 8.86 -4.99
N GLY A 118 -21.10 8.72 -6.32
CA GLY A 118 -22.16 8.00 -7.02
C GLY A 118 -22.18 6.52 -6.61
N GLU A 119 -23.21 5.79 -7.01
CA GLU A 119 -23.29 4.35 -6.72
C GLU A 119 -22.07 3.62 -7.31
N TRP A 120 -21.30 2.95 -6.45
CA TRP A 120 -20.17 2.14 -6.89
C TRP A 120 -20.69 0.83 -7.49
N GLU A 121 -20.30 0.58 -8.73
CA GLU A 121 -20.55 -0.69 -9.41
C GLU A 121 -19.23 -1.36 -9.80
N GLN A 122 -19.24 -2.70 -9.74
CA GLN A 122 -18.12 -3.51 -10.18
C GLN A 122 -17.94 -3.39 -11.69
N VAL A 123 -16.69 -3.23 -12.14
CA VAL A 123 -16.35 -3.07 -13.55
C VAL A 123 -16.31 -4.42 -14.24
N ILE A 124 -16.96 -4.50 -15.40
CA ILE A 124 -16.88 -5.66 -16.30
C ILE A 124 -16.10 -5.24 -17.53
N ALA A 125 -14.82 -5.59 -17.58
CA ALA A 125 -13.95 -5.34 -18.73
C ALA A 125 -12.97 -6.50 -18.94
N ASP A 126 -12.62 -6.75 -20.20
CA ASP A 126 -11.56 -7.71 -20.57
C ASP A 126 -10.19 -7.05 -20.43
N SER A 127 -9.81 -6.75 -19.18
CA SER A 127 -8.54 -6.14 -18.82
C SER A 127 -7.90 -6.95 -17.69
N PRO A 128 -6.63 -7.36 -17.80
CA PRO A 128 -5.95 -8.16 -16.77
C PRO A 128 -6.04 -7.55 -15.37
N ILE A 129 -5.92 -6.22 -15.27
CA ILE A 129 -6.01 -5.51 -13.99
C ILE A 129 -7.43 -5.53 -13.42
N VAL A 130 -8.46 -5.32 -14.26
CA VAL A 130 -9.87 -5.37 -13.83
C VAL A 130 -10.25 -6.77 -13.39
N CYS A 131 -9.90 -7.79 -14.18
CA CYS A 131 -10.12 -9.19 -13.81
C CYS A 131 -9.38 -9.55 -12.51
N GLY A 132 -8.13 -9.10 -12.38
CA GLY A 132 -7.32 -9.32 -11.18
C GLY A 132 -7.92 -8.67 -9.94
N MET A 133 -8.32 -7.39 -10.02
CA MET A 133 -8.93 -6.66 -8.91
C MET A 133 -10.30 -7.22 -8.53
N ASN A 134 -11.10 -7.64 -9.50
CA ASN A 134 -12.38 -8.30 -9.24
C ASN A 134 -12.20 -9.62 -8.50
N ALA A 135 -11.20 -10.43 -8.89
CA ALA A 135 -10.89 -11.68 -8.21
C ALA A 135 -10.21 -11.47 -6.85
N ALA A 136 -9.56 -10.32 -6.65
CA ALA A 136 -8.79 -10.04 -5.44
C ALA A 136 -9.64 -10.02 -4.17
N GLU A 137 -10.92 -9.63 -4.26
CA GLU A 137 -11.82 -9.66 -3.10
C GLU A 137 -11.94 -11.08 -2.50
N ASP A 138 -12.26 -12.06 -3.36
CA ASP A 138 -12.43 -13.45 -2.96
C ASP A 138 -11.10 -14.10 -2.57
N LEU A 139 -10.03 -13.81 -3.33
CA LEU A 139 -8.70 -14.35 -3.05
C LEU A 139 -8.15 -13.80 -1.74
N PHE A 140 -8.35 -12.52 -1.45
CA PHE A 140 -7.92 -11.90 -0.20
C PHE A 140 -8.69 -12.46 1.00
N ALA A 141 -10.01 -12.68 0.87
CA ALA A 141 -10.81 -13.29 1.93
C ALA A 141 -10.36 -14.74 2.28
N GLN A 142 -9.81 -15.46 1.31
CA GLN A 142 -9.30 -16.82 1.47
C GLN A 142 -7.82 -16.86 1.85
N TRP A 143 -7.10 -15.77 1.66
CA TRP A 143 -5.67 -15.70 1.92
C TRP A 143 -5.39 -15.87 3.42
N GLN A 144 -4.49 -16.79 3.74
CA GLN A 144 -3.97 -16.97 5.10
C GLN A 144 -2.56 -16.39 5.16
N PRO A 145 -2.39 -15.19 5.76
CA PRO A 145 -1.09 -14.61 6.03
C PRO A 145 -0.14 -15.59 6.71
N SER A 146 1.08 -15.72 6.19
CA SER A 146 2.06 -16.71 6.65
C SER A 146 3.19 -16.11 7.48
N SER A 147 3.44 -14.80 7.31
CA SER A 147 4.44 -14.03 8.05
C SER A 147 3.79 -12.98 8.96
N GLU A 148 4.52 -12.47 9.95
CA GLU A 148 4.06 -11.35 10.78
C GLU A 148 3.77 -10.09 9.93
N VAL A 149 4.58 -9.86 8.88
CA VAL A 149 4.39 -8.77 7.92
C VAL A 149 3.06 -8.94 7.18
N ASP A 150 2.80 -10.14 6.65
CA ASP A 150 1.55 -10.45 5.95
C ASP A 150 0.35 -10.21 6.86
N MET A 151 0.45 -10.60 8.13
CA MET A 151 -0.63 -10.43 9.11
C MET A 151 -0.92 -8.96 9.39
N ILE A 152 0.13 -8.13 9.47
CA ILE A 152 0.01 -6.68 9.66
C ILE A 152 -0.65 -6.04 8.45
N VAL A 153 -0.18 -6.36 7.24
CA VAL A 153 -0.74 -5.85 5.97
C VAL A 153 -2.21 -6.26 5.84
N HIS A 154 -2.51 -7.53 6.05
CA HIS A 154 -3.87 -8.04 5.98
C HIS A 154 -4.81 -7.31 6.96
N ARG A 155 -4.36 -7.11 8.21
CA ARG A 155 -5.14 -6.39 9.24
C ARG A 155 -5.34 -4.91 8.87
N ALA A 156 -4.30 -4.25 8.35
CA ALA A 156 -4.38 -2.85 7.95
C ALA A 156 -5.44 -2.66 6.86
N ILE A 157 -5.38 -3.46 5.79
CA ILE A 157 -6.33 -3.40 4.68
C ILE A 157 -7.75 -3.73 5.14
N THR A 158 -7.92 -4.75 5.99
CA THR A 158 -9.23 -5.11 6.55
C THR A 158 -9.84 -3.95 7.34
N ARG A 159 -9.04 -3.21 8.10
CA ARG A 159 -9.52 -2.04 8.84
C ARG A 159 -9.90 -0.89 7.91
N SER A 160 -9.09 -0.61 6.90
CA SER A 160 -9.39 0.42 5.89
C SER A 160 -10.69 0.10 5.15
N ALA A 161 -10.94 -1.16 4.84
CA ALA A 161 -12.16 -1.61 4.17
C ALA A 161 -13.44 -1.42 5.02
N ASN A 162 -13.33 -1.41 6.35
CA ASN A 162 -14.46 -1.23 7.26
C ASN A 162 -14.69 0.24 7.66
N ALA A 163 -13.78 1.14 7.27
CA ALA A 163 -13.87 2.57 7.57
C ALA A 163 -14.59 3.36 6.46
N LEU A 164 -14.84 2.70 5.32
CA LEU A 164 -15.61 3.17 4.17
C LEU A 164 -16.99 2.49 4.19
#